data_AF-A0A523X858-F1
#
_entry.id   AF-A0A523X858-F1
#
_cell.length_a   1.000
_cell.length_b   1.000
_cell.length_c   1.000
_cell.angle_alpha   90.00
_cell.angle_beta   90.00
_cell.angle_gamma   90.00
#
_symmetry.space_group_name_H-M   'P 1'
#
loop_
_entity.id
_entity.type
_entity.pdbx_description
1 polymer ?
#
loop_
_entity_poly.entity_id
_entity_poly.type
_entity_poly.pdbx_seq_one_letter_code
_entity_poly.pdbx_strand_id
1 'polypeptide(L)'
;MNCKKAETFLLRSFDGILKNKEKKELEKHLISCLLCQRRRKEYQSILETLRQKDFPEPKPYFWERLQPRLKERKKYEQWSLWKQWSLRAVPLSLLLVVLLAAATFFLPAQKEELSQSEILLLRNLDPFQETRTLFEEEGIENKNMMLIFTAMEENNGLRRYFP
;
A
#
# COMPACT_ATOMS: atom_id res chain seq x y z
N MET A 1 5.85 42.91 9.24
CA MET A 1 7.31 42.87 9.44
C MET A 1 7.82 44.30 9.53
N ASN A 2 8.80 44.56 10.41
CA ASN A 2 9.42 45.89 10.54
C ASN A 2 10.48 46.10 9.46
N CYS A 3 10.69 47.34 9.02
CA CYS A 3 11.62 47.68 7.94
C CYS A 3 13.06 47.21 8.22
N LYS A 4 13.52 47.25 9.48
CA LYS A 4 14.85 46.75 9.88
C LYS A 4 15.02 45.25 9.62
N LYS A 5 13.99 44.45 9.89
CA LYS A 5 13.99 43.00 9.64
C LYS A 5 13.89 42.71 8.14
N ALA A 6 13.10 43.53 7.42
CA ALA A 6 12.99 43.45 5.97
C ALA A 6 14.32 43.69 5.27
N GLU A 7 15.11 44.67 5.72
CA GLU A 7 16.44 44.97 5.21
C GLU A 7 17.41 43.80 5.39
N THR A 8 17.43 43.16 6.56
CA THR A 8 18.25 41.95 6.78
C THR A 8 17.83 40.81 5.83
N PHE A 9 16.53 40.61 5.64
CA PHE A 9 16.01 39.59 4.73
C PHE A 9 16.32 39.92 3.27
N LEU A 10 16.31 41.20 2.91
CA LEU A 10 16.66 41.69 1.59
C LEU A 10 18.13 41.37 1.26
N LEU A 11 19.07 41.67 2.15
CA LEU A 11 20.48 41.31 1.95
C LEU A 11 20.68 39.79 1.83
N ARG A 12 20.10 39.01 2.76
CA ARG A 12 20.15 37.53 2.71
C ARG A 12 19.49 36.93 1.47
N SER A 13 18.55 37.65 0.86
CA SER A 13 17.90 37.20 -0.37
C SER A 13 18.83 37.23 -1.57
N PHE A 14 19.75 38.20 -1.63
CA PHE A 14 20.78 38.27 -2.67
C PHE A 14 21.81 37.14 -2.54
N ASP A 15 22.11 36.71 -1.31
CA ASP A 15 23.02 35.57 -1.05
C ASP A 15 22.38 34.20 -1.33
N GLY A 16 21.06 34.14 -1.58
CA GLY A 16 20.34 32.88 -1.83
C GLY A 16 20.05 32.03 -0.59
N ILE A 17 20.33 32.55 0.62
CA ILE A 17 20.26 31.80 1.90
C ILE A 17 18.84 31.80 2.50
N LEU A 18 17.92 32.60 1.96
CA LEU A 18 16.61 32.84 2.55
C LEU A 18 15.64 31.64 2.37
N LYS A 19 14.98 31.22 3.46
CA LYS A 19 13.99 30.13 3.41
C LYS A 19 12.73 30.55 2.65
N ASN A 20 12.01 29.59 2.07
CA ASN A 20 10.78 29.88 1.30
C ASN A 20 9.70 30.64 2.08
N LYS A 21 9.57 30.38 3.39
CA LYS A 21 8.63 31.12 4.26
C LYS A 21 9.03 32.59 4.40
N GLU A 22 10.31 32.84 4.64
CA GLU A 22 10.89 34.18 4.83
C GLU A 22 10.85 35.00 3.52
N LYS A 23 11.04 34.35 2.36
CA LYS A 23 10.87 34.97 1.04
C LYS A 23 9.46 35.54 0.85
N LYS A 24 8.42 34.75 1.15
CA LYS A 24 7.02 35.19 1.05
C LYS A 24 6.70 36.35 2.00
N GLU A 25 7.26 36.34 3.21
CA GLU A 25 7.11 37.46 4.15
C GLU A 25 7.77 38.74 3.66
N LEU A 26 8.96 38.63 3.06
CA LEU A 26 9.66 39.76 2.46
C LEU A 26 8.90 40.33 1.26
N GLU A 27 8.40 39.48 0.36
CA GLU A 27 7.60 39.89 -0.80
C GLU A 27 6.34 40.65 -0.39
N LYS A 28 5.59 40.13 0.60
CA LYS A 28 4.43 40.83 1.17
C LYS A 28 4.79 42.21 1.71
N HIS A 29 5.92 42.33 2.40
CA HIS A 29 6.37 43.61 2.94
C HIS A 29 6.78 44.60 1.84
N LEU A 30 7.42 44.13 0.77
CA LEU A 30 7.83 44.96 -0.36
C LEU A 30 6.65 45.54 -1.15
N ILE A 31 5.51 44.87 -1.16
CA ILE A 31 4.27 45.41 -1.75
C ILE A 31 3.75 46.59 -0.94
N SER A 32 3.83 46.51 0.40
CA SER A 32 3.31 47.55 1.29
C SER A 32 4.26 48.72 1.58
N CYS A 33 5.58 48.55 1.39
CA CYS A 33 6.60 49.48 1.87
C CYS A 33 7.50 50.00 0.74
N LEU A 34 7.25 51.24 0.30
CA LEU A 34 8.02 51.93 -0.74
C LEU A 34 9.49 52.16 -0.34
N LEU A 35 9.77 52.39 0.95
CA LEU A 35 11.15 52.60 1.42
C LEU A 35 12.01 51.35 1.23
N CYS A 36 11.50 50.17 1.58
CA CYS A 36 12.21 48.91 1.38
C CYS A 36 12.35 48.56 -0.10
N GLN A 37 11.37 48.93 -0.93
CA GLN A 37 11.46 48.77 -2.38
C GLN A 37 12.57 49.64 -2.98
N ARG A 38 12.72 50.89 -2.52
CA ARG A 38 13.81 51.78 -2.96
C ARG A 38 15.18 51.23 -2.58
N ARG A 39 15.35 50.81 -1.31
CA ARG A 39 16.60 50.18 -0.85
C ARG A 39 16.97 48.94 -1.66
N ARG A 40 15.98 48.13 -2.05
CA ARG A 40 16.21 46.96 -2.92
C ARG A 40 16.86 47.37 -4.24
N LYS A 41 16.36 48.43 -4.88
CA LYS A 41 16.91 48.94 -6.14
C LYS A 41 18.32 49.49 -5.96
N GLU A 42 18.55 50.23 -4.87
CA GLU A 42 19.88 50.76 -4.53
C GLU A 42 20.90 49.62 -4.36
N TYR A 43 20.59 48.62 -3.53
CA TYR A 43 21.47 47.46 -3.35
C TYR A 43 21.69 46.67 -4.65
N GLN A 44 20.65 46.50 -5.45
CA GLN A 44 20.78 45.84 -6.74
C GLN A 44 21.74 46.61 -7.66
N SER A 45 21.63 47.94 -7.74
CA SER A 45 22.53 48.76 -8.56
C SER A 45 24.00 48.67 -8.09
N ILE A 46 24.22 48.63 -6.78
CA ILE A 46 25.55 48.44 -6.19
C ILE A 46 26.11 47.07 -6.59
N LEU A 47 25.31 46.01 -6.42
CA LEU A 47 25.72 44.65 -6.77
C LEU A 47 26.01 44.48 -8.27
N GLU A 48 25.21 45.11 -9.13
CA GLU A 48 25.44 45.13 -10.58
C GLU A 48 26.74 45.86 -10.95
N THR A 49 27.05 46.96 -10.25
CA THR A 49 28.31 47.70 -10.43
C THR A 49 29.51 46.88 -9.96
N LEU A 50 29.38 46.16 -8.85
CA LEU A 50 30.42 45.28 -8.30
C LEU A 50 30.62 43.99 -9.09
N ARG A 51 29.65 43.63 -9.93
CA ARG A 51 29.72 42.42 -10.75
C ARG A 51 30.82 42.60 -11.80
N GLN A 52 32.02 42.12 -11.48
CA GLN A 52 33.12 42.04 -12.43
C GLN A 52 32.61 41.33 -13.68
N LYS A 53 32.69 42.02 -14.83
CA LYS A 53 32.29 41.47 -16.13
C LYS A 53 33.26 40.40 -16.61
N ASP A 54 34.52 40.52 -16.23
CA ASP A 54 35.59 39.64 -16.66
C ASP A 54 36.03 38.76 -15.50
N PHE A 55 35.35 37.62 -15.34
CA PHE A 55 35.89 36.54 -14.52
C PHE A 55 37.10 35.96 -15.25
N PRO A 56 38.29 35.88 -14.62
CA PRO A 56 39.43 35.26 -15.24
C PRO A 56 39.08 33.82 -15.61
N GLU A 57 39.50 33.39 -16.80
CA GLU A 57 39.24 32.01 -17.23
C GLU A 57 39.79 31.04 -16.18
N PRO A 58 39.02 29.99 -15.83
CA PRO A 58 39.49 28.99 -14.90
C PRO A 58 40.74 28.31 -15.48
N LYS A 59 41.65 27.87 -14.58
CA LYS A 59 42.87 27.15 -14.99
C LYS A 59 42.54 25.97 -15.91
N PRO A 60 43.43 25.60 -16.85
CA PRO A 60 43.29 24.37 -17.63
C PRO A 60 43.00 23.17 -16.73
N TYR A 61 42.15 22.25 -17.18
CA TYR A 61 41.75 21.05 -16.44
C TYR A 61 40.94 21.29 -15.15
N PHE A 62 40.47 22.50 -14.89
CA PHE A 62 39.64 22.79 -13.71
C PHE A 62 38.31 22.05 -13.76
N TRP A 63 37.63 22.08 -14.92
CA TRP A 63 36.32 21.45 -15.09
C TRP A 63 36.41 19.93 -15.05
N GLU A 64 37.46 19.37 -15.61
CA GLU A 64 37.79 17.95 -15.64
C GLU A 64 37.98 17.41 -14.22
N ARG A 65 38.56 18.21 -13.29
CA ARG A 65 38.67 17.86 -11.87
C ARG A 65 37.41 18.13 -11.07
N LEU A 66 36.63 19.14 -11.44
CA LEU A 66 35.43 19.54 -10.68
C LEU A 66 34.23 18.63 -10.97
N GLN A 67 34.02 18.26 -12.22
CA GLN A 67 32.92 17.42 -12.66
C GLN A 67 32.79 16.09 -11.89
N PRO A 68 33.87 15.28 -11.70
CA PRO A 68 33.77 14.04 -10.93
C PRO A 68 33.39 14.31 -9.47
N ARG A 69 33.98 15.32 -8.83
CA ARG A 69 33.67 15.69 -7.44
C ARG A 69 32.22 16.14 -7.24
N LEU A 70 31.64 16.83 -8.20
CA LEU A 70 30.22 17.22 -8.17
C LEU A 70 29.29 16.01 -8.34
N LYS A 71 29.64 15.07 -9.21
CA LYS A 71 28.86 13.84 -9.42
C LYS A 71 28.92 12.92 -8.19
N GLU A 72 30.07 12.82 -7.53
CA GLU A 72 30.24 12.04 -6.30
C GLU A 72 29.38 12.59 -5.16
N ARG A 73 29.36 13.90 -4.92
CA ARG A 73 28.50 14.49 -3.88
C ARG A 73 27.01 14.21 -4.11
N LYS A 74 26.52 14.34 -5.34
CA LYS A 74 25.09 14.13 -5.66
C LYS A 74 24.65 12.68 -5.47
N LYS A 75 25.52 11.72 -5.79
CA LYS A 75 25.20 10.29 -5.64
C LYS A 75 25.17 9.87 -4.17
N TYR A 76 25.93 10.52 -3.29
CA TYR A 76 26.04 10.12 -1.89
C TYR A 76 24.77 10.39 -1.07
N GLU A 77 24.08 11.51 -1.27
CA GLU A 77 22.93 11.88 -0.43
C GLU A 77 21.71 10.98 -0.63
N GLN A 78 21.37 10.62 -1.86
CA GLN A 78 20.16 9.82 -2.12
C GLN A 78 20.35 8.34 -1.78
N TRP A 79 21.53 7.79 -2.07
CA TRP A 79 21.83 6.38 -1.80
C TRP A 79 22.16 6.10 -0.33
N SER A 80 22.75 7.07 0.39
CA SER A 80 23.05 6.90 1.82
C SER A 80 21.78 6.77 2.66
N LEU A 81 20.73 7.53 2.34
CA LEU A 81 19.45 7.40 3.05
C LEU A 81 18.79 6.06 2.76
N TRP A 82 18.67 5.64 1.50
CA TRP A 82 18.13 4.32 1.16
C TRP A 82 18.92 3.16 1.80
N LYS A 83 20.25 3.24 1.80
CA LYS A 83 21.12 2.23 2.41
C LYS A 83 20.98 2.18 3.94
N GLN A 84 20.81 3.32 4.61
CA GLN A 84 20.57 3.35 6.06
C GLN A 84 19.21 2.79 6.44
N TRP A 85 18.18 3.03 5.62
CA TRP A 85 16.85 2.48 5.85
C TRP A 85 16.81 0.97 5.58
N SER A 86 17.49 0.48 4.54
CA SER A 86 17.56 -0.96 4.28
C SER A 86 18.30 -1.69 5.39
N LEU A 87 19.42 -1.16 5.88
CA LEU A 87 20.17 -1.75 6.99
C LEU A 87 19.36 -1.83 8.29
N ARG A 88 18.43 -0.89 8.53
CA ARG A 88 17.51 -0.94 9.67
C ARG A 88 16.31 -1.88 9.46
N ALA A 89 15.86 -2.06 8.23
CA ALA A 89 14.75 -2.96 7.91
C ALA A 89 15.16 -4.45 7.90
N VAL A 90 16.42 -4.76 7.59
CA VAL A 90 16.97 -6.12 7.56
C VAL A 90 16.76 -6.88 8.89
N PRO A 91 17.15 -6.37 10.07
CA PRO A 91 16.97 -7.11 11.33
C PRO A 91 15.48 -7.30 11.68
N LEU A 92 14.62 -6.33 11.35
CA LEU A 92 13.17 -6.44 11.60
C LEU A 92 12.53 -7.51 10.71
N SER A 93 12.93 -7.56 9.44
CA SER A 93 12.44 -8.59 8.51
C SER A 93 12.90 -9.99 8.91
N LEU A 94 14.16 -10.13 9.37
CA LEU A 94 14.72 -11.40 9.80
C LEU A 94 14.06 -11.90 11.10
N LEU A 95 13.78 -10.99 12.04
CA LEU A 95 13.05 -11.31 13.27
C LEU A 95 11.62 -11.76 13.00
N LEU A 96 10.93 -11.13 12.02
CA LEU A 96 9.57 -11.52 11.63
C LEU A 96 9.55 -12.90 10.96
N VAL A 97 10.52 -13.20 10.10
CA VAL A 97 10.65 -14.55 9.49
C VAL A 97 10.91 -15.61 10.55
N VAL A 98 11.79 -15.34 11.53
CA VAL A 98 12.05 -16.26 12.64
C VAL A 98 10.81 -16.46 13.51
N LEU A 99 10.05 -15.40 13.81
CA LEU A 99 8.80 -15.49 14.56
C LEU A 99 7.75 -16.33 13.81
N LEU A 100 7.60 -16.15 12.50
CA LEU A 100 6.68 -16.94 11.70
C LEU A 100 7.10 -18.42 11.64
N ALA A 101 8.38 -18.70 11.43
CA ALA A 101 8.91 -20.06 11.46
C ALA A 101 8.71 -20.74 12.83
N ALA A 102 8.98 -20.00 13.92
CA ALA A 102 8.72 -20.46 15.27
C ALA A 102 7.21 -20.70 15.50
N ALA A 103 6.34 -19.80 15.05
CA ALA A 103 4.90 -19.97 15.14
C ALA A 103 4.44 -21.25 14.41
N THR A 104 4.94 -21.52 13.21
CA THR A 104 4.60 -22.77 12.48
C THR A 104 5.11 -24.04 13.17
N PHE A 105 6.16 -23.94 13.97
CA PHE A 105 6.75 -25.09 14.66
C PHE A 105 6.16 -25.32 16.06
N PHE A 106 5.81 -24.25 16.78
CA PHE A 106 5.32 -24.29 18.16
C PHE A 106 3.80 -24.23 18.28
N LEU A 107 3.08 -23.75 17.26
CA LEU A 107 1.62 -23.89 17.25
C LEU A 107 1.30 -25.33 16.85
N PRO A 108 0.78 -26.18 17.75
CA PRO A 108 0.18 -27.42 17.30
C PRO A 108 -0.91 -27.03 16.30
N ALA A 109 -0.88 -27.61 15.10
CA ALA A 109 -1.96 -27.48 14.15
C ALA A 109 -3.25 -27.68 14.93
N GLN A 110 -4.03 -26.60 15.12
CA GLN A 110 -5.36 -26.74 15.67
C GLN A 110 -5.99 -27.79 14.77
N LYS A 111 -6.36 -28.92 15.35
CA LYS A 111 -7.26 -29.84 14.68
C LYS A 111 -8.54 -29.02 14.57
N GLU A 112 -8.64 -28.26 13.50
CA GLU A 112 -9.85 -27.55 13.10
C GLU A 112 -10.90 -28.63 13.09
N GLU A 113 -11.77 -28.62 14.11
CA GLU A 113 -13.02 -29.35 14.04
C GLU A 113 -13.80 -28.65 12.93
N LEU A 114 -13.55 -29.13 11.71
CA LEU A 114 -14.14 -28.61 10.49
C LEU A 114 -15.64 -28.53 10.72
N SER A 115 -16.19 -27.34 10.53
CA SER A 115 -17.63 -27.11 10.55
C SER A 115 -18.29 -28.11 9.59
N GLN A 116 -19.49 -28.61 9.93
CA GLN A 116 -20.20 -29.58 9.08
C GLN A 116 -20.27 -29.13 7.60
N SER A 117 -20.38 -27.83 7.35
CA SER A 117 -20.35 -27.26 6.01
C SER A 117 -19.01 -27.39 5.28
N GLU A 118 -17.87 -27.26 5.98
CA GLU A 118 -16.53 -27.44 5.40
C GLU A 118 -16.25 -28.91 5.09
N ILE A 119 -16.72 -29.84 5.94
CA ILE A 119 -16.57 -31.27 5.68
C ILE A 119 -17.29 -31.65 4.38
N LEU A 120 -18.50 -31.14 4.18
CA LEU A 120 -19.28 -31.42 2.97
C LEU A 120 -18.62 -30.82 1.72
N LEU A 121 -18.12 -29.59 1.80
CA LEU A 121 -17.51 -28.90 0.65
C LEU A 121 -16.11 -29.43 0.30
N LEU A 122 -15.26 -29.70 1.29
CA LEU A 122 -13.85 -30.06 1.08
C LEU A 122 -13.64 -31.56 0.92
N ARG A 123 -14.47 -32.40 1.56
CA ARG A 123 -14.39 -33.86 1.41
C ARG A 123 -15.35 -34.45 0.38
N ASN A 124 -16.17 -33.61 -0.28
CA ASN A 124 -17.10 -34.02 -1.32
C ASN A 124 -17.93 -35.25 -0.90
N LEU A 125 -18.35 -35.27 0.37
CA LEU A 125 -19.22 -36.31 0.89
C LEU A 125 -20.63 -35.97 0.42
N ASP A 126 -21.23 -36.86 -0.36
CA ASP A 126 -22.60 -36.70 -0.86
C ASP A 126 -23.57 -36.52 0.32
N PRO A 127 -24.22 -35.35 0.48
CA PRO A 127 -25.13 -35.09 1.59
C PRO A 127 -26.42 -35.91 1.51
N PHE A 128 -26.61 -36.67 0.43
CA PHE A 128 -27.83 -37.44 0.14
C PHE A 128 -27.68 -38.95 0.37
N GLN A 129 -26.58 -39.44 0.94
CA GLN A 129 -26.44 -40.87 1.25
C GLN A 129 -27.55 -41.36 2.22
N GLU A 130 -27.86 -40.58 3.25
CA GLU A 130 -28.92 -40.92 4.22
C GLU A 130 -30.34 -40.72 3.67
N THR A 131 -30.54 -39.84 2.69
CA THR A 131 -31.87 -39.64 2.09
C THR A 131 -32.18 -40.66 1.00
N ARG A 132 -31.17 -41.26 0.36
CA ARG A 132 -31.37 -42.35 -0.60
C ARG A 132 -32.10 -43.54 0.00
N THR A 133 -31.82 -43.89 1.26
CA THR A 133 -32.50 -45.01 1.93
C THR A 133 -33.97 -44.72 2.16
N LEU A 134 -34.34 -43.47 2.49
CA LEU A 134 -35.73 -43.06 2.65
C LEU A 134 -36.49 -43.11 1.32
N PHE A 135 -35.88 -42.65 0.22
CA PHE A 135 -36.49 -42.75 -1.11
C PHE A 135 -36.62 -44.19 -1.62
N GLU A 136 -35.68 -45.07 -1.28
CA GLU A 136 -35.81 -46.51 -1.59
C GLU A 136 -36.92 -47.18 -0.77
N GLU A 137 -37.07 -46.82 0.50
CA GLU A 137 -38.09 -47.36 1.40
C GLU A 137 -39.52 -46.94 0.94
N GLU A 138 -39.74 -45.66 0.61
CA GLU A 138 -40.99 -45.19 -0.01
C GLU A 138 -41.29 -45.90 -1.34
N GLY A 139 -40.24 -46.21 -2.12
CA GLY A 139 -40.37 -46.95 -3.38
C GLY A 139 -40.84 -48.40 -3.18
N ILE A 140 -40.44 -49.04 -2.08
CA ILE A 140 -40.82 -50.42 -1.73
C ILE A 140 -42.25 -50.45 -1.16
N GLU A 141 -42.62 -49.52 -0.29
CA GLU A 141 -43.99 -49.44 0.25
C GLU A 141 -45.03 -49.22 -0.85
N ASN A 142 -44.76 -48.32 -1.79
CA ASN A 142 -45.65 -48.07 -2.93
C ASN A 142 -45.83 -49.32 -3.81
N LYS A 143 -44.78 -50.10 -4.04
CA LYS A 143 -44.85 -51.37 -4.78
C LYS A 143 -45.68 -52.40 -4.03
N ASN A 144 -45.50 -52.51 -2.72
CA ASN A 144 -46.27 -53.46 -1.90
C ASN A 144 -47.76 -53.08 -1.85
N MET A 145 -48.09 -51.79 -1.71
CA MET A 145 -49.49 -51.34 -1.81
C MET A 145 -50.08 -51.66 -3.18
N MET A 146 -49.36 -51.37 -4.28
CA MET A 146 -49.82 -51.70 -5.63
C MET A 146 -50.12 -53.20 -5.78
N LEU A 147 -49.25 -54.08 -5.26
CA LEU A 147 -49.47 -55.52 -5.28
C LEU A 147 -50.72 -55.93 -4.48
N ILE A 148 -50.95 -55.35 -3.30
CA ILE A 148 -52.15 -55.62 -2.48
C ILE A 148 -53.42 -55.23 -3.23
N PHE A 149 -53.45 -54.06 -3.88
CA PHE A 149 -54.61 -53.62 -4.64
C PHE A 149 -54.85 -54.50 -5.87
N THR A 150 -53.80 -54.90 -6.61
CA THR A 150 -53.95 -55.82 -7.75
C THR A 150 -54.45 -57.21 -7.32
N ALA A 151 -53.95 -57.75 -6.19
CA ALA A 151 -54.40 -59.04 -5.67
C ALA A 151 -55.85 -58.99 -5.16
N MET A 152 -56.28 -57.87 -4.57
CA MET A 152 -57.68 -57.66 -4.19
C MET A 152 -58.61 -57.57 -5.41
N GLU A 153 -58.17 -56.93 -6.48
CA GLU A 153 -58.95 -56.82 -7.72
C GLU A 153 -59.13 -58.19 -8.39
N GLU A 154 -58.08 -59.02 -8.40
CA GLU A 154 -58.14 -60.39 -8.91
C GLU A 154 -59.08 -61.29 -8.06
N ASN A 155 -59.04 -61.17 -6.72
CA ASN A 155 -59.90 -61.94 -5.82
C ASN A 155 -61.39 -61.49 -5.87
N ASN A 156 -61.65 -60.20 -6.08
CA ASN A 156 -63.02 -59.69 -6.24
C ASN A 156 -63.65 -60.06 -7.60
N GLY A 157 -62.85 -60.35 -8.62
CA GLY A 157 -63.31 -60.93 -9.88
C GLY A 157 -63.90 -62.35 -9.74
N LEU A 158 -63.41 -63.14 -8.77
CA LEU A 158 -63.81 -64.53 -8.55
C LEU A 158 -65.03 -64.69 -7.62
N ARG A 159 -65.52 -63.61 -6.98
CA ARG A 159 -66.66 -63.62 -6.03
C ARG A 159 -68.01 -63.18 -6.62
N ARG A 160 -68.17 -63.17 -7.95
CA ARG A 160 -69.52 -63.13 -8.56
C ARG A 160 -70.13 -64.54 -8.56
N TYR A 161 -70.86 -64.85 -7.50
CA TYR A 161 -71.85 -65.92 -7.48
C TYR A 161 -72.98 -65.53 -8.46
N PHE A 162 -73.14 -66.28 -9.54
CA PHE A 162 -74.36 -66.30 -10.35
C PHE A 162 -74.98 -67.70 -10.26
N PRO A 163 -76.32 -67.78 -10.05
CA PRO A 163 -77.05 -69.05 -9.99
C PRO A 163 -77.03 -69.83 -11.31
#